data_AF-A0A6A4VS53-F1
#
_entry.id   AF-A0A6A4VS53-F1
#
_cell.length_a   1.000
_cell.length_b   1.000
_cell.length_c   1.000
_cell.angle_alpha   90.00
_cell.angle_beta   90.00
_cell.angle_gamma   90.00
#
_symmetry.space_group_name_H-M   'P 1'
#
loop_
_entity.id
_entity.type
_entity.pdbx_description
1 polymer ?
#
loop_
_entity_poly.entity_id
_entity_poly.type
_entity_poly.pdbx_seq_one_letter_code
_entity_poly.pdbx_strand_id
1 'polypeptide(L)'
;MRDVILVLKQNRIEGAANSTKREAALQHLGSLTQCAIWAWTDGSASGGVLRGGAGALVIGADDSRTELRIPAGTLCSSFRAEMVALQKTLEHIVENESGTDPVIICTDSMSAVAALREGPSAQRSARGATVWQLLREATAGDRPVTLQWVPSHCGIPGNEAADTLANEAAALAQEDVPLDVETIYRAAVRTARDRAARERPSYPDPEHKAATGWYRELMGTGYPPPISNMDRTSAIDVHQIRTGRWSGSAQFLHEIGRNPSVDCPQCRSLGCIAARCRLCGEEADTPRHILLTCPGMMGVRLRTQAIGNILPTPEEVRCSDVVAALVAAFRALQSH
;
A
#
# COMPACT_ATOMS: atom_id res chain seq x y z
N MET A 1 -12.86 -25.14 -18.56
CA MET A 1 -12.00 -24.09 -17.94
C MET A 1 -12.14 -22.78 -18.72
N ARG A 2 -13.30 -22.55 -19.36
CA ARG A 2 -13.65 -21.36 -20.15
C ARG A 2 -14.76 -20.54 -19.48
N ASP A 3 -15.11 -20.84 -18.23
CA ASP A 3 -16.50 -20.68 -17.76
C ASP A 3 -16.64 -19.65 -16.63
N VAL A 4 -15.52 -19.16 -16.08
CA VAL A 4 -15.46 -18.00 -15.16
C VAL A 4 -14.87 -16.80 -15.89
N ILE A 5 -15.67 -15.76 -16.08
CA ILE A 5 -15.23 -14.50 -16.69
C ILE A 5 -14.96 -13.48 -15.57
N LEU A 6 -13.70 -13.10 -15.39
CA LEU A 6 -13.29 -12.06 -14.44
C LEU A 6 -13.08 -10.74 -15.18
N VAL A 7 -14.05 -9.83 -15.09
CA VAL A 7 -14.07 -8.58 -15.86
C VAL A 7 -13.45 -7.45 -15.04
N LEU A 8 -12.26 -7.02 -15.46
CA LEU A 8 -11.71 -5.71 -15.13
C LEU A 8 -11.98 -4.77 -16.30
N LYS A 9 -12.99 -3.90 -16.21
CA LYS A 9 -13.03 -2.74 -17.11
C LYS A 9 -12.41 -1.54 -16.40
N GLN A 10 -11.08 -1.46 -16.48
CA GLN A 10 -10.36 -0.19 -16.43
C GLN A 10 -10.55 0.54 -17.77
N ASN A 11 -11.76 1.02 -18.06
CA ASN A 11 -11.84 2.18 -18.94
C ASN A 11 -11.49 3.37 -18.05
N ARG A 12 -10.32 3.96 -18.28
CA ARG A 12 -9.80 5.14 -17.57
C ARG A 12 -10.87 6.24 -17.50
N ILE A 13 -11.60 6.25 -16.38
CA ILE A 13 -12.38 7.37 -15.90
C ILE A 13 -11.71 7.82 -14.58
N GLU A 14 -10.38 7.93 -14.59
CA GLU A 14 -9.63 8.55 -13.50
C GLU A 14 -9.96 10.05 -13.53
N GLY A 15 -10.60 10.55 -12.48
CA GLY A 15 -10.97 11.95 -12.34
C GLY A 15 -12.32 12.39 -12.93
N ALA A 16 -13.12 11.51 -13.57
CA ALA A 16 -14.47 11.94 -14.00
C ALA A 16 -15.50 11.84 -12.88
N ALA A 17 -16.57 12.61 -13.05
CA ALA A 17 -17.66 12.75 -12.09
C ALA A 17 -18.35 11.40 -11.79
N ASN A 18 -18.86 11.26 -10.56
CA ASN A 18 -19.55 10.06 -10.11
C ASN A 18 -20.77 9.72 -11.00
N SER A 19 -21.45 10.73 -11.55
CA SER A 19 -22.54 10.54 -12.52
C SER A 19 -22.09 9.81 -13.79
N THR A 20 -20.95 10.19 -14.36
CA THR A 20 -20.38 9.55 -15.55
C THR A 20 -19.96 8.11 -15.27
N LYS A 21 -19.32 7.86 -14.11
CA LYS A 21 -18.95 6.50 -13.69
C LYS A 21 -20.19 5.61 -13.53
N ARG A 22 -21.23 6.15 -12.88
CA ARG A 22 -22.51 5.47 -12.69
C ARG A 22 -23.17 5.14 -14.02
N GLU A 23 -23.29 6.10 -14.92
CA GLU A 23 -23.94 5.91 -16.21
C GLU A 23 -23.22 4.86 -17.06
N ALA A 24 -21.88 4.95 -17.15
CA ALA A 24 -21.08 3.96 -17.87
C ALA A 24 -21.19 2.55 -17.25
N ALA A 25 -21.22 2.46 -15.92
CA ALA A 25 -21.40 1.19 -15.23
C ALA A 25 -22.79 0.60 -15.49
N LEU A 26 -23.86 1.39 -15.34
CA LEU A 26 -25.23 0.94 -15.60
C LEU A 26 -25.45 0.54 -17.06
N GLN A 27 -24.86 1.28 -18.01
CA GLN A 27 -24.89 0.91 -19.43
C GLN A 27 -24.21 -0.43 -19.69
N HIS A 28 -23.04 -0.66 -19.10
CA HIS A 28 -22.33 -1.94 -19.23
C HIS A 28 -23.11 -3.09 -18.56
N LEU A 29 -23.64 -2.87 -17.35
CA LEU A 29 -24.46 -3.87 -16.64
C LEU A 29 -25.73 -4.22 -17.43
N GLY A 30 -26.37 -3.23 -18.05
CA GLY A 30 -27.52 -3.44 -18.94
C GLY A 30 -27.19 -4.22 -20.23
N SER A 31 -25.91 -4.33 -20.59
CA SER A 31 -25.45 -5.14 -21.74
C SER A 31 -25.17 -6.61 -21.39
N LEU A 32 -25.11 -6.95 -20.10
CA LEU A 32 -24.94 -8.33 -19.65
C LEU A 32 -26.27 -9.10 -19.76
N THR A 33 -26.24 -10.42 -19.57
CA THR A 33 -27.45 -11.24 -19.57
C THR A 33 -28.39 -10.80 -18.45
N GLN A 34 -29.59 -10.35 -18.81
CA GLN A 34 -30.56 -9.88 -17.82
C GLN A 34 -31.32 -11.02 -17.14
N CYS A 35 -31.58 -12.11 -17.86
CA CYS A 35 -32.08 -13.37 -17.28
C CYS A 35 -30.91 -14.13 -16.64
N ALA A 36 -30.57 -13.74 -15.42
CA ALA A 36 -29.41 -14.21 -14.68
C ALA A 36 -29.67 -14.04 -13.17
N ILE A 37 -28.94 -14.79 -12.37
CA ILE A 37 -28.82 -14.55 -10.93
C ILE A 37 -27.86 -13.38 -10.74
N TRP A 38 -28.34 -12.30 -10.11
CA TRP A 38 -27.55 -11.11 -9.84
C TRP A 38 -27.18 -11.02 -8.37
N ALA A 39 -25.89 -11.09 -8.08
CA ALA A 39 -25.37 -10.87 -6.73
C ALA A 39 -24.57 -9.58 -6.66
N TRP A 40 -24.72 -8.84 -5.57
CA TRP A 40 -23.96 -7.63 -5.26
C TRP A 40 -23.31 -7.84 -3.91
N THR A 41 -22.01 -7.60 -3.81
CA THR A 41 -21.24 -7.88 -2.60
C THR A 41 -20.39 -6.68 -2.21
N ASP A 42 -20.33 -6.40 -0.91
CA ASP A 42 -19.43 -5.40 -0.34
C ASP A 42 -18.88 -5.84 1.02
N GLY A 43 -17.73 -5.29 1.38
CA GLY A 43 -17.07 -5.52 2.66
C GLY A 43 -16.71 -4.23 3.40
N SER A 44 -17.26 -4.07 4.60
CA SER A 44 -16.97 -2.95 5.50
C SER A 44 -15.98 -3.33 6.60
N ALA A 45 -15.14 -2.37 7.00
CA ALA A 45 -14.25 -2.49 8.14
C ALA A 45 -14.13 -1.15 8.88
N SER A 46 -14.52 -1.12 10.15
CA SER A 46 -14.43 0.07 11.00
C SER A 46 -12.98 0.52 11.17
N GLY A 47 -12.69 1.79 10.82
CA GLY A 47 -11.33 2.31 10.80
C GLY A 47 -10.39 1.57 9.85
N GLY A 48 -10.94 0.78 8.92
CA GLY A 48 -10.26 -0.08 7.97
C GLY A 48 -9.62 -1.35 8.55
N VAL A 49 -9.81 -1.66 9.85
CA VAL A 49 -9.15 -2.82 10.51
C VAL A 49 -9.95 -3.51 11.61
N LEU A 50 -11.03 -2.93 12.11
CA LEU A 50 -11.81 -3.48 13.20
C LEU A 50 -13.22 -3.81 12.76
N ARG A 51 -13.85 -4.76 13.45
CA ARG A 51 -15.29 -5.07 13.33
C ARG A 51 -15.73 -5.13 11.86
N GLY A 52 -15.29 -6.16 11.16
CA GLY A 52 -15.62 -6.32 9.76
C GLY A 52 -17.06 -6.75 9.56
N GLY A 53 -17.67 -6.30 8.48
CA GLY A 53 -18.98 -6.76 8.02
C GLY A 53 -18.94 -7.08 6.54
N ALA A 54 -19.59 -8.17 6.16
CA ALA A 54 -19.75 -8.60 4.78
C ALA A 54 -21.24 -8.56 4.43
N GLY A 55 -21.57 -7.82 3.38
CA GLY A 55 -22.94 -7.62 2.91
C GLY A 55 -23.11 -8.21 1.52
N ALA A 56 -24.27 -8.82 1.26
CA ALA A 56 -24.62 -9.19 -0.09
C ALA A 56 -26.12 -9.13 -0.38
N LEU A 57 -26.47 -8.68 -1.58
CA LEU A 57 -27.82 -8.73 -2.14
C LEU A 57 -27.81 -9.72 -3.32
N VAL A 58 -28.55 -10.81 -3.20
CA VAL A 58 -28.74 -11.81 -4.26
C VAL A 58 -30.16 -11.69 -4.80
N ILE A 59 -30.30 -11.58 -6.11
CA ILE A 59 -31.55 -11.54 -6.86
C ILE A 59 -31.56 -12.78 -7.74
N GLY A 60 -32.43 -13.73 -7.43
CA GLY A 60 -32.59 -14.98 -8.18
C GLY A 60 -33.21 -14.75 -9.56
N ALA A 61 -33.11 -15.76 -10.43
CA ALA A 61 -33.70 -15.70 -11.77
C ALA A 61 -35.25 -15.61 -11.76
N ASP A 62 -35.87 -15.96 -10.63
CA ASP A 62 -37.30 -15.85 -10.32
C ASP A 62 -37.68 -14.53 -9.63
N ASP A 63 -36.79 -13.53 -9.63
CA ASP A 63 -36.90 -12.27 -8.90
C ASP A 63 -36.95 -12.41 -7.36
N SER A 64 -36.63 -13.59 -6.81
CA SER A 64 -36.47 -13.75 -5.37
C SER A 64 -35.31 -12.90 -4.87
N ARG A 65 -35.48 -12.26 -3.71
CA ARG A 65 -34.49 -11.36 -3.12
C ARG A 65 -33.99 -11.89 -1.80
N THR A 66 -32.69 -12.13 -1.72
CA THR A 66 -32.00 -12.56 -0.50
C THR A 66 -30.96 -11.53 -0.08
N GLU A 67 -30.97 -11.17 1.21
CA GLU A 67 -29.98 -10.26 1.81
C GLU A 67 -29.14 -10.99 2.84
N LEU A 68 -27.82 -10.93 2.68
CA LEU A 68 -26.86 -11.54 3.58
C LEU A 68 -26.14 -10.47 4.40
N ARG A 69 -26.07 -10.70 5.72
CA ARG A 69 -25.36 -9.87 6.70
C ARG A 69 -24.46 -10.79 7.51
N ILE A 70 -23.16 -10.80 7.20
CA ILE A 70 -22.21 -11.71 7.84
C ILE A 70 -21.15 -10.92 8.61
N PRO A 71 -21.00 -11.12 9.93
CA PRO A 71 -19.88 -10.53 10.66
C PRO A 71 -18.55 -11.13 10.16
N ALA A 72 -17.56 -10.30 9.85
CA ALA A 72 -16.27 -10.71 9.29
C ALA A 72 -15.13 -10.73 10.32
N GLY A 73 -15.44 -10.41 11.58
CA GLY A 73 -14.61 -10.61 12.76
C GLY A 73 -14.11 -9.32 13.39
N THR A 74 -13.65 -9.42 14.63
CA THR A 74 -13.16 -8.28 15.43
C THR A 74 -11.96 -7.58 14.81
N LEU A 75 -11.07 -8.34 14.16
CA LEU A 75 -9.97 -7.84 13.34
C LEU A 75 -10.25 -8.16 11.88
N CYS A 76 -10.45 -7.13 11.06
CA CYS A 76 -10.81 -7.30 9.67
C CYS A 76 -10.32 -6.12 8.83
N SER A 77 -9.47 -6.39 7.83
CA SER A 77 -9.19 -5.41 6.78
C SER A 77 -10.37 -5.31 5.81
N SER A 78 -10.50 -4.21 5.08
CA SER A 78 -11.50 -4.09 4.00
C SER A 78 -11.38 -5.26 3.02
N PHE A 79 -10.17 -5.58 2.54
CA PHE A 79 -9.93 -6.75 1.68
C PHE A 79 -10.44 -8.07 2.27
N ARG A 80 -10.29 -8.29 3.58
CA ARG A 80 -10.83 -9.50 4.22
C ARG A 80 -12.35 -9.51 4.20
N ALA A 81 -12.99 -8.40 4.55
CA ALA A 81 -14.45 -8.27 4.56
C ALA A 81 -15.03 -8.57 3.17
N GLU A 82 -14.40 -8.03 2.14
CA GLU A 82 -14.75 -8.20 0.72
C GLU A 82 -14.66 -9.66 0.28
N MET A 83 -13.56 -10.33 0.66
CA MET A 83 -13.39 -11.76 0.38
C MET A 83 -14.39 -12.64 1.15
N VAL A 84 -14.81 -12.22 2.36
CA VAL A 84 -15.87 -12.92 3.12
C VAL A 84 -17.22 -12.72 2.44
N ALA A 85 -17.53 -11.52 1.95
CA ALA A 85 -18.76 -11.23 1.21
C ALA A 85 -18.87 -12.10 -0.05
N LEU A 86 -17.80 -12.15 -0.85
CA LEU A 86 -17.74 -13.03 -2.03
C LEU A 86 -17.90 -14.51 -1.66
N GLN A 87 -17.17 -15.00 -0.65
CA GLN A 87 -17.25 -16.39 -0.22
C GLN A 87 -18.68 -16.76 0.18
N LYS A 88 -19.30 -15.98 1.07
CA LYS A 88 -20.64 -16.28 1.61
C LYS A 88 -21.74 -16.18 0.56
N THR A 89 -21.59 -15.23 -0.36
CA THR A 89 -22.49 -15.10 -1.52
C THR A 89 -22.39 -16.32 -2.42
N LEU A 90 -21.17 -16.79 -2.72
CA LEU A 90 -20.98 -17.97 -3.54
C LEU A 90 -21.46 -19.25 -2.86
N GLU A 91 -21.23 -19.42 -1.55
CA GLU A 91 -21.79 -20.52 -0.75
C GLU A 91 -23.32 -20.52 -0.89
N HIS A 92 -23.97 -19.37 -0.71
CA HIS A 92 -25.42 -19.24 -0.88
C HIS A 92 -25.89 -19.64 -2.29
N ILE A 93 -25.23 -19.16 -3.34
CA ILE A 93 -25.57 -19.48 -4.74
C ILE A 93 -25.38 -20.98 -5.02
N VAL A 94 -24.29 -21.59 -4.55
CA VAL A 94 -24.03 -23.03 -4.77
C VAL A 94 -25.05 -23.90 -4.03
N GLU A 95 -25.50 -23.49 -2.84
CA GLU A 95 -26.43 -24.26 -2.02
C GLU A 95 -27.89 -24.10 -2.43
N ASN A 96 -28.29 -22.91 -2.90
CA ASN A 96 -29.71 -22.56 -3.07
C ASN A 96 -30.12 -22.38 -4.53
N GLU A 97 -29.20 -22.00 -5.41
CA GLU A 97 -29.52 -21.73 -6.82
C GLU A 97 -29.21 -22.96 -7.69
N SER A 98 -30.28 -23.67 -8.05
CA SER A 98 -30.22 -24.82 -8.96
C SER A 98 -30.48 -24.40 -10.40
N GLY A 99 -29.83 -25.06 -11.35
CA GLY A 99 -30.07 -24.85 -12.78
C GLY A 99 -28.87 -24.29 -13.54
N THR A 100 -29.11 -23.81 -14.74
CA THR A 100 -28.07 -23.34 -15.69
C THR A 100 -28.14 -21.83 -15.93
N ASP A 101 -28.97 -21.11 -15.18
CA ASP A 101 -29.11 -19.66 -15.32
C ASP A 101 -27.77 -18.96 -15.06
N PRO A 102 -27.31 -18.04 -15.91
CA PRO A 102 -26.04 -17.35 -15.71
C PRO A 102 -25.98 -16.64 -14.36
N VAL A 103 -24.79 -16.58 -13.76
CA VAL A 103 -24.56 -15.87 -12.49
C VAL A 103 -23.68 -14.66 -12.75
N ILE A 104 -24.10 -13.49 -12.28
CA ILE A 104 -23.34 -12.24 -12.34
C ILE A 104 -23.14 -11.73 -10.93
N ILE A 105 -21.89 -11.68 -10.48
CA ILE A 105 -21.48 -11.20 -9.16
C ILE A 105 -20.79 -9.86 -9.33
N CYS A 106 -21.36 -8.82 -8.76
CA CYS A 106 -20.85 -7.46 -8.77
C CYS A 106 -20.13 -7.13 -7.46
N THR A 107 -18.91 -6.59 -7.55
CA THR A 107 -18.13 -6.09 -6.41
C THR A 107 -17.39 -4.83 -6.80
N ASP A 108 -17.25 -3.85 -5.91
CA ASP A 108 -16.39 -2.69 -6.14
C ASP A 108 -14.94 -2.91 -5.68
N SER A 109 -14.64 -4.09 -5.13
CA SER A 109 -13.32 -4.47 -4.65
C SER A 109 -12.36 -4.82 -5.78
N MET A 110 -11.72 -3.80 -6.34
CA MET A 110 -10.65 -3.97 -7.34
C MET A 110 -9.56 -4.93 -6.84
N SER A 111 -9.27 -4.88 -5.54
CA SER A 111 -8.27 -5.74 -4.91
C SER A 111 -8.67 -7.22 -4.87
N ALA A 112 -9.94 -7.53 -4.59
CA ALA A 112 -10.45 -8.90 -4.64
C ALA A 112 -10.44 -9.45 -6.07
N VAL A 113 -10.91 -8.66 -7.03
CA VAL A 113 -10.92 -9.07 -8.45
C VAL A 113 -9.49 -9.29 -8.96
N ALA A 114 -8.54 -8.41 -8.61
CA ALA A 114 -7.14 -8.56 -8.98
C ALA A 114 -6.53 -9.84 -8.38
N ALA A 115 -6.76 -10.10 -7.09
CA ALA A 115 -6.26 -11.30 -6.41
C ALA A 115 -6.83 -12.59 -7.03
N LEU A 116 -8.12 -12.60 -7.37
CA LEU A 116 -8.74 -13.74 -8.02
C LEU A 116 -8.19 -13.94 -9.43
N ARG A 117 -7.98 -12.87 -10.22
CA ARG A 117 -7.45 -12.99 -11.60
C ARG A 117 -6.08 -13.64 -11.74
N GLU A 118 -5.27 -13.69 -10.68
CA GLU A 118 -4.01 -14.46 -10.70
C GLU A 118 -4.24 -15.97 -10.90
N GLY A 119 -5.47 -16.45 -10.72
CA GLY A 119 -5.87 -17.83 -10.93
C GLY A 119 -5.83 -18.68 -9.66
N PRO A 120 -6.38 -19.91 -9.70
CA PRO A 120 -6.53 -20.76 -8.51
C PRO A 120 -5.19 -21.19 -7.90
N SER A 121 -4.15 -21.41 -8.72
CA SER A 121 -2.82 -21.84 -8.25
C SER A 121 -1.98 -20.71 -7.63
N ALA A 122 -2.33 -19.45 -7.89
CA ALA A 122 -1.62 -18.29 -7.37
C ALA A 122 -2.19 -17.79 -6.02
N GLN A 123 -3.26 -18.41 -5.53
CA GLN A 123 -3.91 -17.99 -4.30
C GLN A 123 -3.01 -18.19 -3.08
N ARG A 124 -2.75 -17.09 -2.36
CA ARG A 124 -1.85 -17.05 -1.19
C ARG A 124 -2.55 -17.17 0.15
N SER A 125 -3.89 -17.29 0.14
CA SER A 125 -4.70 -17.43 1.35
C SER A 125 -5.72 -18.55 1.20
N ALA A 126 -6.04 -19.23 2.30
CA ALA A 126 -7.06 -20.27 2.33
C ALA A 126 -8.43 -19.74 1.87
N ARG A 127 -8.75 -18.49 2.23
CA ARG A 127 -9.98 -17.82 1.80
C ARG A 127 -10.01 -17.60 0.28
N GLY A 128 -8.91 -17.10 -0.31
CA GLY A 128 -8.80 -16.96 -1.76
C GLY A 128 -8.92 -18.28 -2.51
N ALA A 129 -8.33 -19.36 -1.98
CA ALA A 129 -8.48 -20.70 -2.54
C ALA A 129 -9.94 -21.21 -2.44
N THR A 130 -10.61 -20.95 -1.32
CA THR A 130 -12.02 -21.33 -1.10
C THR A 130 -12.95 -20.58 -2.07
N VAL A 131 -12.79 -19.27 -2.23
CA VAL A 131 -13.56 -18.48 -3.21
C VAL A 131 -13.36 -19.02 -4.63
N TRP A 132 -12.14 -19.38 -5.00
CA TRP A 132 -11.87 -20.01 -6.29
C TRP A 132 -12.51 -21.38 -6.47
N GLN A 133 -12.52 -22.20 -5.42
CA GLN A 133 -13.22 -23.48 -5.43
C GLN A 133 -14.73 -23.26 -5.65
N LEU A 134 -15.34 -22.36 -4.89
CA LEU A 134 -16.76 -22.04 -5.00
C LEU A 134 -17.12 -21.44 -6.36
N LEU A 135 -16.27 -20.60 -6.96
CA LEU A 135 -16.45 -20.12 -8.33
C LEU A 135 -16.50 -21.26 -9.34
N ARG A 136 -15.67 -22.30 -9.15
CA ARG A 136 -15.69 -23.49 -10.00
C ARG A 136 -16.93 -24.35 -9.77
N GLU A 137 -17.36 -24.50 -8.52
CA GLU A 137 -18.60 -25.22 -8.20
C GLU A 137 -19.81 -24.49 -8.77
N ALA A 138 -19.81 -23.16 -8.72
CA ALA A 138 -20.85 -22.33 -9.31
C ALA A 138 -20.94 -22.50 -10.84
N THR A 139 -19.87 -22.94 -11.52
CA THR A 139 -19.88 -23.24 -12.97
C THR A 139 -20.36 -24.66 -13.32
N ALA A 140 -20.81 -25.44 -12.33
CA ALA A 140 -21.34 -26.78 -12.58
C ALA A 140 -22.48 -26.74 -13.62
N GLY A 141 -22.55 -27.77 -14.46
CA GLY A 141 -23.55 -27.85 -15.53
C GLY A 141 -23.36 -26.83 -16.66
N ASP A 142 -22.12 -26.39 -16.92
CA ASP A 142 -21.76 -25.38 -17.91
C ASP A 142 -22.44 -24.01 -17.68
N ARG A 143 -22.81 -23.72 -16.42
CA ARG A 143 -23.40 -22.44 -16.00
C ARG A 143 -22.37 -21.31 -16.14
N PRO A 144 -22.63 -20.25 -16.91
CA PRO A 144 -21.72 -19.12 -17.03
C PRO A 144 -21.66 -18.32 -15.71
N VAL A 145 -20.45 -18.03 -15.22
CA VAL A 145 -20.25 -17.19 -14.02
C VAL A 145 -19.38 -15.99 -14.36
N THR A 146 -19.88 -14.79 -14.07
CA THR A 146 -19.17 -13.52 -14.29
C THR A 146 -18.92 -12.81 -12.97
N LEU A 147 -17.65 -12.52 -12.66
CA LEU A 147 -17.30 -11.57 -11.60
C LEU A 147 -17.04 -10.21 -12.24
N GLN A 148 -17.93 -9.26 -11.99
CA GLN A 148 -17.96 -7.94 -12.59
C GLN A 148 -17.53 -6.88 -11.57
N TRP A 149 -16.43 -6.18 -11.85
CA TRP A 149 -16.09 -5.01 -11.05
C TRP A 149 -17.05 -3.84 -11.33
N VAL A 150 -17.47 -3.10 -10.30
CA VAL A 150 -18.27 -1.87 -10.41
C VAL A 150 -17.62 -0.71 -9.65
N PRO A 151 -17.81 0.56 -10.06
CA PRO A 151 -17.29 1.69 -9.30
C PRO A 151 -18.03 1.86 -7.96
N SER A 152 -17.25 2.07 -6.91
CA SER A 152 -17.76 2.36 -5.56
C SER A 152 -18.34 3.78 -5.43
N HIS A 153 -19.26 3.95 -4.48
CA HIS A 153 -19.83 5.24 -4.02
C HIS A 153 -20.28 6.19 -5.14
N CYS A 154 -20.85 5.64 -6.20
CA CYS A 154 -21.40 6.43 -7.30
C CYS A 154 -22.92 6.26 -7.47
N GLY A 155 -23.62 5.64 -6.51
CA GLY A 155 -25.08 5.51 -6.52
C GLY A 155 -25.59 4.38 -7.41
N ILE A 156 -24.83 3.29 -7.56
CA ILE A 156 -25.32 2.08 -8.24
C ILE A 156 -26.20 1.31 -7.24
N PRO A 157 -27.52 1.16 -7.47
CA PRO A 157 -28.45 0.70 -6.44
C PRO A 157 -28.07 -0.62 -5.76
N GLY A 158 -27.62 -1.61 -6.52
CA GLY A 158 -27.20 -2.90 -5.96
C GLY A 158 -25.92 -2.82 -5.12
N ASN A 159 -24.96 -1.98 -5.51
CA ASN A 159 -23.73 -1.78 -4.74
C ASN A 159 -24.00 -1.01 -3.43
N GLU A 160 -24.81 0.05 -3.50
CA GLU A 160 -25.19 0.81 -2.30
C GLU A 160 -26.01 -0.05 -1.30
N ALA A 161 -26.82 -0.98 -1.82
CA ALA A 161 -27.52 -1.96 -0.98
C ALA A 161 -26.54 -2.92 -0.31
N ALA A 162 -25.56 -3.47 -1.05
CA ALA A 162 -24.53 -4.32 -0.48
C ALA A 162 -23.69 -3.60 0.59
N ASP A 163 -23.31 -2.34 0.35
CA ASP A 163 -22.60 -1.49 1.33
C ASP A 163 -23.40 -1.28 2.61
N THR A 164 -24.70 -1.00 2.47
CA THR A 164 -25.60 -0.88 3.63
C THR A 164 -25.62 -2.18 4.44
N LEU A 165 -25.75 -3.33 3.77
CA LEU A 165 -25.75 -4.65 4.41
C LEU A 165 -24.42 -4.96 5.09
N ALA A 166 -23.29 -4.57 4.49
CA ALA A 166 -21.97 -4.76 5.06
C ALA A 166 -21.77 -3.92 6.33
N ASN A 167 -22.26 -2.68 6.32
CA ASN A 167 -22.23 -1.79 7.49
C ASN A 167 -23.14 -2.29 8.61
N GLU A 168 -24.33 -2.80 8.29
CA GLU A 168 -25.21 -3.47 9.26
C GLU A 168 -24.53 -4.72 9.86
N ALA A 169 -23.86 -5.52 9.02
CA ALA A 169 -23.15 -6.72 9.45
C ALA A 169 -21.97 -6.41 10.40
N ALA A 170 -21.28 -5.28 10.23
CA ALA A 170 -20.22 -4.82 11.11
C ALA A 170 -20.71 -4.48 12.54
N ALA A 171 -22.00 -4.19 12.69
CA ALA A 171 -22.64 -3.92 13.98
C ALA A 171 -23.03 -5.22 14.73
N LEU A 172 -23.09 -6.37 14.06
CA LEU A 172 -23.40 -7.67 14.68
C LEU A 172 -22.29 -8.12 15.64
N ALA A 173 -22.60 -9.17 16.43
CA ALA A 173 -21.63 -9.84 17.30
C ALA A 173 -20.44 -10.38 16.49
N GLN A 174 -19.23 -10.17 17.00
CA GLN A 174 -17.98 -10.45 16.27
C GLN A 174 -17.10 -11.48 16.97
N GLU A 175 -17.41 -11.81 18.23
CA GLU A 175 -16.55 -12.53 19.17
C GLU A 175 -16.29 -13.98 18.72
N ASP A 176 -17.27 -14.60 18.06
CA ASP A 176 -17.21 -16.00 17.63
C ASP A 176 -16.72 -16.18 16.19
N VAL A 177 -16.41 -15.09 15.47
CA VAL A 177 -15.98 -15.18 14.07
C VAL A 177 -14.51 -15.59 13.99
N PRO A 178 -14.17 -16.73 13.36
CA PRO A 178 -12.79 -17.20 13.29
C PRO A 178 -11.87 -16.23 12.54
N LEU A 179 -10.73 -15.91 13.16
CA LEU A 179 -9.67 -15.12 12.55
C LEU A 179 -8.55 -16.04 12.04
N ASP A 180 -8.03 -15.75 10.84
CA ASP A 180 -6.90 -16.49 10.31
C ASP A 180 -5.57 -15.88 10.81
N VAL A 181 -4.52 -16.71 10.87
CA VAL A 181 -3.21 -16.33 11.41
C VAL A 181 -2.62 -15.12 10.67
N GLU A 182 -2.81 -15.04 9.35
CA GLU A 182 -2.34 -13.91 8.54
C GLU A 182 -3.03 -12.60 8.95
N THR A 183 -4.34 -12.64 9.18
CA THR A 183 -5.12 -11.48 9.66
C THR A 183 -4.59 -10.99 11.02
N ILE A 184 -4.35 -11.92 11.95
CA ILE A 184 -3.82 -11.61 13.29
C ILE A 184 -2.40 -11.02 13.17
N TYR A 185 -1.54 -11.64 12.37
CA TYR A 185 -0.17 -11.18 12.13
C TYR A 185 -0.14 -9.76 11.55
N ARG A 186 -0.97 -9.49 10.53
CA ARG A 186 -1.07 -8.16 9.90
C ARG A 186 -1.57 -7.10 10.88
N ALA A 187 -2.57 -7.44 11.70
CA ALA A 187 -3.04 -6.55 12.76
C ALA A 187 -1.93 -6.25 13.77
N ALA A 188 -1.20 -7.27 14.24
CA ALA A 188 -0.09 -7.10 15.18
C ALA A 188 1.04 -6.24 14.59
N VAL A 189 1.45 -6.47 13.34
CA VAL A 189 2.46 -5.66 12.64
C VAL A 189 2.00 -4.20 12.52
N ARG A 190 0.73 -3.96 12.19
CA ARG A 190 0.19 -2.60 12.11
C ARG A 190 0.18 -1.93 13.48
N THR A 191 -0.32 -2.60 14.52
CA THR A 191 -0.31 -2.08 15.89
C THR A 191 1.10 -1.76 16.36
N ALA A 192 2.08 -2.62 16.07
CA ALA A 192 3.48 -2.38 16.39
C ALA A 192 4.03 -1.15 15.65
N ARG A 193 3.71 -0.97 14.36
CA ARG A 193 4.10 0.21 13.58
C ARG A 193 3.45 1.50 14.09
N ASP A 194 2.16 1.46 14.41
CA ASP A 194 1.41 2.61 14.93
C ASP A 194 1.89 2.99 16.33
N ARG A 195 2.21 1.99 17.17
CA ARG A 195 2.85 2.20 18.46
C ARG A 195 4.24 2.81 18.29
N ALA A 196 5.09 2.24 17.44
CA ALA A 196 6.42 2.77 17.16
C ALA A 196 6.37 4.20 16.59
N ALA A 197 5.34 4.53 15.81
CA ALA A 197 5.12 5.89 15.32
C ALA A 197 4.71 6.87 16.43
N ARG A 198 3.83 6.45 17.35
CA ARG A 198 3.35 7.27 18.49
C ARG A 198 4.38 7.45 19.59
N GLU A 199 5.07 6.37 19.96
CA GLU A 199 6.12 6.36 20.99
C GLU A 199 7.47 6.85 20.43
N ARG A 200 7.51 7.25 19.15
CA ARG A 200 8.70 7.79 18.50
C ARG A 200 9.19 9.00 19.32
N PRO A 201 10.37 8.92 19.97
CA PRO A 201 10.81 10.00 20.85
C PRO A 201 10.82 11.35 20.13
N SER A 202 10.41 12.41 20.83
CA SER A 202 10.62 13.78 20.37
C SER A 202 12.11 14.13 20.50
N TYR A 203 12.94 13.64 19.57
CA TYR A 203 14.34 14.05 19.45
C TYR A 203 14.44 15.55 19.07
N PRO A 204 15.44 16.30 19.56
CA PRO A 204 16.81 15.84 19.73
C PRO A 204 17.19 15.51 21.18
N ASP A 205 17.94 14.42 21.38
CA ASP A 205 18.86 14.30 22.51
C ASP A 205 19.84 15.49 22.46
N PRO A 206 19.90 16.32 23.52
CA PRO A 206 20.83 17.45 23.63
C PRO A 206 22.29 17.07 23.44
N GLU A 207 22.68 15.82 23.71
CA GLU A 207 24.06 15.32 23.65
C GLU A 207 24.43 14.66 22.30
N HIS A 208 23.46 14.28 21.46
CA HIS A 208 23.69 13.45 20.24
C HIS A 208 23.11 14.06 18.94
N LYS A 209 23.18 15.39 18.79
CA LYS A 209 22.45 16.16 17.76
C LYS A 209 22.79 15.87 16.29
N ALA A 210 23.91 15.23 15.94
CA ALA A 210 24.38 15.23 14.55
C ALA A 210 23.73 14.18 13.62
N ALA A 211 23.43 12.96 14.10
CA ALA A 211 23.04 11.85 13.21
C ALA A 211 21.52 11.66 13.05
N THR A 212 20.70 12.06 14.02
CA THR A 212 19.26 11.69 14.07
C THR A 212 18.29 12.83 13.75
N GLY A 213 18.71 14.10 13.88
CA GLY A 213 17.91 15.26 13.49
C GLY A 213 17.68 15.33 11.98
N TRP A 214 18.73 15.03 11.21
CA TRP A 214 18.69 14.99 9.74
C TRP A 214 17.57 14.09 9.20
N TYR A 215 17.42 12.89 9.74
CA TYR A 215 16.38 11.96 9.29
C TYR A 215 14.96 12.50 9.49
N ARG A 216 14.70 13.26 10.57
CA ARG A 216 13.40 13.90 10.81
C ARG A 216 13.20 15.12 9.92
N GLU A 217 14.21 15.96 9.74
CA GLU A 217 14.17 17.09 8.78
C GLU A 217 13.82 16.58 7.37
N LEU A 218 14.40 15.43 7.00
CA LEU A 218 14.17 14.79 5.72
C LEU A 218 12.79 14.10 5.62
N MET A 219 12.41 13.25 6.58
CA MET A 219 11.25 12.35 6.44
C MET A 219 9.98 12.79 7.20
N GLY A 220 10.06 13.82 8.04
CA GLY A 220 8.97 14.23 8.92
C GLY A 220 8.49 13.09 9.82
N THR A 221 7.17 12.87 9.86
CA THR A 221 6.52 11.76 10.57
C THR A 221 6.49 10.46 9.77
N GLY A 222 6.83 10.50 8.48
CA GLY A 222 6.77 9.35 7.57
C GLY A 222 7.90 8.34 7.79
N TYR A 223 7.65 7.11 7.32
CA TYR A 223 8.68 6.10 7.09
C TYR A 223 9.32 6.32 5.72
N PRO A 224 10.57 5.89 5.50
CA PRO A 224 11.18 6.03 4.19
C PRO A 224 10.42 5.15 3.20
N PRO A 225 10.18 5.63 1.96
CA PRO A 225 9.59 4.79 0.95
C PRO A 225 10.49 3.56 0.73
N PRO A 226 9.92 2.40 0.41
CA PRO A 226 10.69 1.24 -0.02
C PRO A 226 11.64 1.66 -1.15
N ILE A 227 12.90 1.24 -1.07
CA ILE A 227 13.85 1.45 -2.15
C ILE A 227 13.61 0.33 -3.16
N SER A 228 12.96 0.66 -4.29
CA SER A 228 12.73 -0.23 -5.42
C SER A 228 13.50 0.24 -6.64
N ASN A 229 13.78 -0.66 -7.59
CA ASN A 229 14.40 -0.37 -8.89
C ASN A 229 15.81 0.25 -8.82
N MET A 230 16.60 -0.12 -7.81
CA MET A 230 17.98 0.34 -7.64
C MET A 230 18.92 -0.84 -7.37
N ASP A 231 20.20 -0.68 -7.74
CA ASP A 231 21.22 -1.64 -7.36
C ASP A 231 21.46 -1.61 -5.83
N ARG A 232 21.98 -2.71 -5.30
CA ARG A 232 22.16 -2.90 -3.86
C ARG A 232 23.07 -1.84 -3.24
N THR A 233 24.11 -1.39 -3.95
CA THR A 233 25.08 -0.43 -3.42
C THR A 233 24.43 0.94 -3.26
N SER A 234 23.72 1.41 -4.28
CA SER A 234 22.97 2.66 -4.21
C SER A 234 21.88 2.62 -3.14
N ALA A 235 21.18 1.50 -2.99
CA ALA A 235 20.16 1.34 -1.95
C ALA A 235 20.76 1.43 -0.53
N ILE A 236 21.94 0.86 -0.31
CA ILE A 236 22.69 0.99 0.96
C ILE A 236 23.09 2.44 1.19
N ASP A 237 23.63 3.11 0.18
CA ASP A 237 24.05 4.52 0.27
C ASP A 237 22.88 5.44 0.62
N VAL A 238 21.74 5.31 -0.06
CA VAL A 238 20.52 6.06 0.25
C VAL A 238 20.08 5.81 1.70
N HIS A 239 20.06 4.55 2.14
CA HIS A 239 19.67 4.22 3.51
C HIS A 239 20.62 4.84 4.56
N GLN A 240 21.93 4.72 4.34
CA GLN A 240 22.94 5.22 5.27
C GLN A 240 22.98 6.76 5.33
N ILE A 241 22.85 7.44 4.18
CA ILE A 241 22.73 8.91 4.11
C ILE A 241 21.50 9.40 4.88
N ARG A 242 20.35 8.75 4.69
CA ARG A 242 19.12 9.10 5.41
C ARG A 242 19.30 8.95 6.92
N THR A 243 19.98 7.89 7.35
CA THR A 243 20.18 7.59 8.79
C THR A 243 21.34 8.34 9.45
N GLY A 244 22.07 9.19 8.71
CA GLY A 244 23.23 9.90 9.26
C GLY A 244 24.49 9.05 9.41
N ARG A 245 24.48 7.79 8.96
CA ARG A 245 25.53 6.79 9.22
C ARG A 245 26.20 6.34 7.93
N TRP A 246 26.54 7.31 7.10
CA TRP A 246 27.09 7.05 5.77
C TRP A 246 28.56 6.73 5.79
N SER A 247 28.90 5.55 5.31
CA SER A 247 30.29 5.07 5.22
C SER A 247 31.19 5.92 4.32
N GLY A 248 30.63 6.75 3.44
CA GLY A 248 31.39 7.73 2.63
C GLY A 248 31.63 9.08 3.31
N SER A 249 31.03 9.35 4.48
CA SER A 249 31.15 10.62 5.19
C SER A 249 32.41 10.67 6.05
N ALA A 250 33.26 11.67 5.83
CA ALA A 250 34.45 11.93 6.66
C ALA A 250 34.08 12.19 8.12
N GLN A 251 32.96 12.88 8.38
CA GLN A 251 32.43 13.13 9.72
C GLN A 251 32.02 11.84 10.42
N PHE A 252 31.24 10.97 9.76
CA PHE A 252 30.81 9.71 10.34
C PHE A 252 32.00 8.78 10.59
N LEU A 253 32.92 8.67 9.62
CA LEU A 253 34.14 7.87 9.76
C LEU A 253 35.02 8.37 10.91
N HIS A 254 35.13 9.69 11.10
CA HIS A 254 35.89 10.26 12.22
C HIS A 254 35.21 9.98 13.57
N GLU A 255 33.87 10.10 13.65
CA GLU A 255 33.09 9.79 14.85
C GLU A 255 33.29 8.35 15.33
N ILE A 256 33.40 7.39 14.41
CA ILE A 256 33.61 5.97 14.73
C ILE A 256 35.09 5.57 14.80
N GLY A 257 36.02 6.53 14.76
CA GLY A 257 37.46 6.29 14.85
C GLY A 257 38.09 5.63 13.62
N ARG A 258 37.42 5.68 12.46
CA ARG A 258 37.90 5.14 11.17
C ARG A 258 38.58 6.18 10.29
N ASN A 259 38.61 7.45 10.70
CA ASN A 259 39.32 8.54 10.02
C ASN A 259 40.07 9.43 11.04
N PRO A 260 41.09 8.91 11.73
CA PRO A 260 41.87 9.69 12.69
C PRO A 260 42.77 10.73 12.01
N SER A 261 43.01 11.87 12.67
CA SER A 261 44.06 12.82 12.31
C SER A 261 45.09 12.93 13.43
N VAL A 262 46.23 13.57 13.12
CA VAL A 262 47.31 13.82 14.09
C VAL A 262 46.81 14.63 15.29
N ASP A 263 45.99 15.64 15.05
CA ASP A 263 45.48 16.55 16.08
C ASP A 263 44.22 16.01 16.79
N CYS A 264 43.53 15.04 16.20
CA CYS A 264 42.33 14.44 16.77
C CYS A 264 42.17 13.00 16.29
N PRO A 265 42.34 11.98 17.15
CA PRO A 265 42.15 10.58 16.75
C PRO A 265 40.67 10.23 16.56
N GLN A 266 39.78 10.81 17.36
CA GLN A 266 38.34 10.56 17.31
C GLN A 266 37.60 11.64 18.12
N CYS A 267 36.65 12.33 17.49
CA CYS A 267 35.67 13.17 18.19
C CYS A 267 34.35 13.26 17.43
N ARG A 268 33.36 13.93 18.05
CA ARG A 268 32.05 14.21 17.44
C ARG A 268 31.84 15.68 17.08
N SER A 269 32.90 16.50 17.14
CA SER A 269 32.79 17.93 16.86
C SER A 269 32.60 18.19 15.37
N LEU A 270 31.55 18.95 15.02
CA LEU A 270 31.32 19.42 13.65
C LEU A 270 32.34 20.49 13.19
N GLY A 271 33.12 21.05 14.13
CA GLY A 271 34.21 21.97 13.82
C GLY A 271 35.55 21.28 13.57
N CYS A 272 35.63 19.96 13.74
CA CYS A 272 36.89 19.23 13.61
C CYS A 272 37.39 19.23 12.17
N ILE A 273 38.65 19.63 11.95
CA ILE A 273 39.27 19.70 10.63
C ILE A 273 39.29 18.32 9.96
N ALA A 274 39.54 17.25 10.73
CA ALA A 274 39.56 15.87 10.26
C ALA A 274 38.22 15.38 9.70
N ALA A 275 37.13 16.05 10.08
CA ALA A 275 35.77 15.68 9.76
C ALA A 275 35.13 16.58 8.67
N ARG A 276 35.90 17.52 8.12
CA ARG A 276 35.43 18.45 7.08
C ARG A 276 35.10 17.75 5.77
N CYS A 277 34.14 18.32 5.06
CA CYS A 277 33.74 17.91 3.73
C CYS A 277 34.94 17.93 2.78
N ARG A 278 35.18 16.80 2.11
CA ARG A 278 36.33 16.65 1.20
C ARG A 278 36.21 17.48 -0.08
N LEU A 279 35.01 17.97 -0.41
CA LEU A 279 34.79 18.78 -1.60
C LEU A 279 34.98 20.28 -1.34
N CYS A 280 34.42 20.82 -0.26
CA CYS A 280 34.49 22.25 0.02
C CYS A 280 35.51 22.63 1.10
N GLY A 281 35.83 21.73 2.03
CA GLY A 281 36.74 22.02 3.14
C GLY A 281 36.24 23.03 4.19
N GLU A 282 34.98 23.45 4.11
CA GLU A 282 34.43 24.53 4.93
C GLU A 282 33.64 24.02 6.16
N GLU A 283 32.75 23.05 5.96
CA GLU A 283 31.89 22.49 7.01
C GLU A 283 32.14 20.99 7.23
N ALA A 284 31.61 20.42 8.31
CA ALA A 284 31.60 18.98 8.53
C ALA A 284 30.90 18.22 7.40
N ASP A 285 31.44 17.06 7.04
CA ASP A 285 30.94 16.18 5.99
C ASP A 285 29.66 15.44 6.39
N THR A 286 28.59 16.17 6.66
CA THR A 286 27.29 15.62 7.08
C THR A 286 26.37 15.38 5.89
N PRO A 287 25.42 14.42 5.96
CA PRO A 287 24.42 14.24 4.91
C PRO A 287 23.63 15.50 4.59
N ARG A 288 23.31 16.31 5.61
CA ARG A 288 22.68 17.61 5.44
C ARG A 288 23.54 18.54 4.58
N HIS A 289 24.83 18.64 4.90
CA HIS A 289 25.77 19.44 4.12
C HIS A 289 25.86 18.93 2.68
N ILE A 290 26.12 17.63 2.49
CA ILE A 290 26.26 16.98 1.18
C ILE A 290 25.03 17.21 0.30
N LEU A 291 23.83 17.07 0.86
CA LEU A 291 22.59 17.12 0.08
C LEU A 291 22.05 18.54 -0.10
N LEU A 292 22.23 19.46 0.86
CA LEU A 292 21.54 20.75 0.86
C LEU A 292 22.46 21.97 0.70
N THR A 293 23.66 21.99 1.31
CA THR A 293 24.44 23.25 1.46
C THR A 293 25.84 23.24 0.86
N CYS A 294 26.46 22.07 0.65
CA CYS A 294 27.80 21.91 0.08
C CYS A 294 28.02 22.72 -1.22
N PRO A 295 28.92 23.72 -1.23
CA PRO A 295 29.23 24.51 -2.43
C PRO A 295 29.73 23.66 -3.60
N GLY A 296 30.55 22.64 -3.32
CA GLY A 296 31.04 21.69 -4.34
C GLY A 296 29.96 20.87 -5.03
N MET A 297 28.74 20.84 -4.48
CA MET A 297 27.60 20.12 -5.04
C MET A 297 26.60 21.02 -5.79
N MET A 298 26.77 22.35 -5.77
CA MET A 298 25.81 23.29 -6.36
C MET A 298 25.53 23.00 -7.84
N GLY A 299 26.58 22.75 -8.63
CA GLY A 299 26.44 22.44 -10.06
C GLY A 299 25.73 21.10 -10.31
N VAL A 300 25.93 20.10 -9.45
CA VAL A 300 25.25 18.80 -9.55
C VAL A 300 23.76 18.96 -9.26
N ARG A 301 23.41 19.68 -8.18
CA ARG A 301 22.01 19.91 -7.80
C ARG A 301 21.25 20.71 -8.85
N LEU A 302 21.88 21.75 -9.41
CA LEU A 302 21.29 22.55 -10.50
C LEU A 302 21.01 21.73 -11.75
N ARG A 303 21.90 20.79 -12.12
CA ARG A 303 21.72 19.89 -13.27
C ARG A 303 20.81 18.70 -13.00
N THR A 304 20.47 18.43 -11.74
CA THR A 304 19.57 17.34 -11.38
C THR A 304 18.13 17.77 -11.67
N GLN A 305 17.52 17.21 -12.71
CA GLN A 305 16.21 17.65 -13.23
C GLN A 305 15.09 17.63 -12.17
N ALA A 306 15.15 16.71 -11.22
CA ALA A 306 14.19 16.61 -10.12
C ALA A 306 14.36 17.69 -9.03
N ILE A 307 15.48 18.41 -9.02
CA ILE A 307 15.79 19.48 -8.05
C ILE A 307 15.81 20.84 -8.74
N GLY A 308 16.64 21.03 -9.77
CA GLY A 308 16.76 22.29 -10.52
C GLY A 308 17.20 23.51 -9.70
N ASN A 309 17.76 23.32 -8.50
CA ASN A 309 18.12 24.36 -7.54
C ASN A 309 19.48 24.05 -6.90
N ILE A 310 20.28 25.09 -6.62
CA ILE A 310 21.59 24.99 -5.95
C ILE A 310 21.49 24.71 -4.45
N LEU A 311 20.39 25.14 -3.82
CA LEU A 311 20.11 24.99 -2.39
C LEU A 311 18.71 24.36 -2.23
N PRO A 312 18.59 23.04 -2.43
CA PRO A 312 17.31 22.36 -2.28
C PRO A 312 16.82 22.40 -0.83
N THR A 313 15.51 22.29 -0.70
CA THR A 313 14.82 21.98 0.54
C THR A 313 14.94 20.48 0.87
N PRO A 314 14.75 20.08 2.14
CA PRO A 314 14.70 18.66 2.50
C PRO A 314 13.64 17.87 1.71
N GLU A 315 12.53 18.50 1.31
CA GLU A 315 11.44 17.83 0.60
C GLU A 315 11.86 17.39 -0.81
N GLU A 316 12.62 18.24 -1.50
CA GLU A 316 13.14 17.98 -2.85
C GLU A 316 14.18 16.85 -2.88
N VAL A 317 14.79 16.52 -1.74
CA VAL A 317 15.75 15.40 -1.60
C VAL A 317 15.17 14.20 -0.84
N ARG A 318 13.84 14.07 -0.71
CA ARG A 318 13.19 12.88 -0.13
C ARG A 318 13.25 11.67 -1.04
N CYS A 319 13.15 11.86 -2.36
CA CYS A 319 13.05 10.77 -3.33
C CYS A 319 14.35 9.94 -3.40
N SER A 320 14.23 8.60 -3.43
CA SER A 320 15.38 7.70 -3.38
C SER A 320 16.33 7.90 -4.56
N ASP A 321 15.79 8.09 -5.77
CA ASP A 321 16.59 8.29 -6.99
C ASP A 321 17.39 9.59 -6.94
N VAL A 322 16.79 10.65 -6.37
CA VAL A 322 17.45 11.95 -6.21
C VAL A 322 18.61 11.83 -5.23
N VAL A 323 18.38 11.22 -4.06
CA VAL A 323 19.44 10.99 -3.07
C VAL A 323 20.56 10.16 -3.69
N ALA A 324 20.22 9.09 -4.40
CA ALA A 324 21.21 8.23 -5.03
C ALA A 324 22.07 8.95 -6.06
N ALA A 325 21.46 9.77 -6.93
CA ALA A 325 22.18 10.55 -7.92
C ALA A 325 23.15 11.53 -7.27
N LEU A 326 22.71 12.25 -6.23
CA LEU A 326 23.56 13.19 -5.49
C LEU A 326 24.71 12.48 -4.78
N VAL A 327 24.44 11.32 -4.17
CA VAL A 327 25.46 10.55 -3.45
C VAL A 327 26.49 9.95 -4.39
N ALA A 328 26.05 9.41 -5.52
CA ALA A 328 26.94 8.91 -6.57
C ALA A 328 27.84 10.01 -7.13
N ALA A 329 27.27 11.19 -7.39
CA ALA A 329 28.03 12.35 -7.86
C ALA A 329 29.05 12.83 -6.82
N PHE A 330 28.66 12.88 -5.54
CA PHE A 330 29.58 13.25 -4.46
C PHE A 330 30.77 12.27 -4.37
N ARG A 331 30.52 10.95 -4.43
CA ARG A 331 31.59 9.93 -4.46
C ARG A 331 32.52 10.11 -5.65
N ALA A 332 31.97 10.38 -6.83
CA ALA A 332 32.76 10.61 -8.04
C ALA A 332 33.67 11.83 -7.88
N LEU A 333 33.14 12.94 -7.35
CA LEU A 333 33.88 14.16 -7.12
C LEU A 333 34.96 14.03 -6.02
N GLN A 334 34.80 13.11 -5.07
CA GLN A 334 35.83 12.81 -4.06
C GLN A 334 37.00 11.98 -4.62
N SER A 335 36.83 11.36 -5.79
CA SER A 335 37.80 10.46 -6.40
C SER A 335 38.72 11.15 -7.42
N HIS A 336 38.53 12.46 -7.61
CA HIS A 336 39.29 13.35 -8.50
C HIS A 336 40.04 14.41 -7.68
#